data_AF-A0A2G5UR11-F1
#
_entry.id   AF-A0A2G5UR11-F1
#
_cell.length_a   1.000
_cell.length_b   1.000
_cell.length_c   1.000
_cell.angle_alpha   90.00
_cell.angle_beta   90.00
_cell.angle_gamma   90.00
#
_symmetry.space_group_name_H-M   'P 1'
#
loop_
_entity.id
_entity.type
_entity.pdbx_description
1 polymer ?
#
loop_
_entity_poly.entity_id
_entity_poly.type
_entity_poly.pdbx_seq_one_letter_code
_entity_poly.pdbx_strand_id
1 'polypeptide(L)'
;MQNRTCDLFKAVEKCLLNCILKRFPTLHLFLHTQNACHLFPEVNCDFYVSSNQSELNNASWEEPHFKKIFCTGHQSDPENTYLYEVNLLDGTKLTNNYYVFFNMEQIRKNHIKYFLYDTQDLMHFTKNLQHLKPRRHRDECRYNLDAFQRVYPEKKIYIRTISSMIKFREETKRVFTEEVLDMIPVVLRQQNTPIEENDDRLVKYRRKWETNNKDLETTISLTEFWYILEEFDIDRTEITIIPDPVYEITMQKMINDLRRRSFNVIGPCGEQMMRFEQAVFHIFEVVVCSVNWTMDSCNKHEGCLKELKDRIIFSMRAYSGMKEGTYVTVEHVESTIVQLKNHCSFKLQSNTPSPLVELQNLKIDDKISKETFISNCHKFGLTKIGSNMKVMEPLTMAFVVRIHYLSAWRNEFFDFQTLELYHMILDETEFRSFSLSQTLDLDDEPSFRADGNSFRI
;
A
#
# COMPACT_ATOMS: atom_id res chain seq x y z
N MET A 1 -1.74 -30.02 -43.28
CA MET A 1 -0.72 -29.08 -42.77
C MET A 1 -0.08 -29.73 -41.56
N GLN A 2 1.18 -30.18 -41.69
CA GLN A 2 1.96 -30.69 -40.56
C GLN A 2 2.53 -29.49 -39.80
N ASN A 3 2.02 -29.21 -38.60
CA ASN A 3 2.72 -28.35 -37.65
C ASN A 3 4.06 -29.02 -37.34
N ARG A 4 5.16 -28.42 -37.81
CA ARG A 4 6.49 -28.93 -37.50
C ARG A 4 6.75 -28.67 -36.03
N THR A 5 7.36 -29.62 -35.32
CA THR A 5 7.71 -29.50 -33.90
C THR A 5 8.47 -28.21 -33.58
N CYS A 6 9.22 -27.68 -34.54
CA CYS A 6 9.94 -26.40 -34.47
C CYS A 6 9.02 -25.18 -34.25
N ASP A 7 7.80 -25.18 -34.80
CA ASP A 7 6.86 -24.06 -34.65
C ASP A 7 6.28 -24.02 -33.23
N LEU A 8 6.11 -25.20 -32.62
CA LEU A 8 5.69 -25.34 -31.22
C LEU A 8 6.77 -24.84 -30.26
N PHE A 9 8.05 -25.18 -30.50
CA PHE A 9 9.16 -24.69 -29.66
C PHE A 9 9.29 -23.16 -29.72
N LYS A 10 9.16 -22.56 -30.91
CA LYS A 10 9.16 -21.09 -31.05
C LYS A 10 7.98 -20.44 -30.34
N ALA A 11 6.79 -21.05 -30.39
CA ALA A 11 5.62 -20.53 -29.69
C ALA A 11 5.79 -20.63 -28.16
N VAL A 12 6.34 -21.74 -27.66
CA VAL A 12 6.64 -21.92 -26.22
C VAL A 12 7.71 -20.93 -25.75
N GLU A 13 8.79 -20.76 -26.51
CA GLU A 13 9.87 -19.81 -26.20
C GLU A 13 9.34 -18.37 -26.14
N LYS A 14 8.56 -17.94 -27.13
CA LYS A 14 7.89 -16.63 -27.13
C LYS A 14 6.92 -16.45 -25.97
N CYS A 15 6.14 -17.48 -25.65
CA CYS A 15 5.22 -17.45 -24.51
C CYS A 15 5.97 -17.33 -23.18
N LEU A 16 7.06 -18.08 -23.00
CA LEU A 16 7.91 -18.00 -21.83
C LEU A 16 8.58 -16.63 -21.69
N LEU A 17 9.13 -16.09 -22.78
CA LEU A 17 9.69 -14.72 -22.81
C LEU A 17 8.63 -13.67 -22.46
N ASN A 18 7.42 -13.77 -23.01
CA ASN A 18 6.30 -12.90 -22.63
C ASN A 18 5.95 -13.02 -21.15
N CYS A 19 5.90 -14.24 -20.61
CA CYS A 19 5.67 -14.46 -19.18
C CYS A 19 6.79 -13.87 -18.31
N ILE A 20 8.05 -14.01 -18.73
CA ILE A 20 9.21 -13.43 -18.04
C ILE A 20 9.15 -11.90 -18.10
N LEU A 21 8.93 -11.31 -19.27
CA LEU A 21 8.88 -9.85 -19.43
C LEU A 21 7.68 -9.22 -18.70
N LYS A 22 6.53 -9.91 -18.63
CA LYS A 22 5.40 -9.50 -17.80
C LYS A 22 5.69 -9.62 -16.30
N ARG A 23 6.51 -10.59 -15.90
CA ARG A 23 6.87 -10.85 -14.51
C ARG A 23 8.03 -9.99 -14.01
N PHE A 24 8.90 -9.53 -14.92
CA PHE A 24 10.09 -8.73 -14.63
C PHE A 24 10.08 -7.44 -15.45
N PRO A 25 9.34 -6.41 -15.02
CA PRO A 25 9.24 -5.12 -15.71
C PRO A 25 10.59 -4.44 -15.93
N THR A 26 11.58 -4.68 -15.07
CA THR A 26 12.95 -4.17 -15.19
C THR A 26 13.68 -4.73 -16.42
N LEU A 27 13.41 -5.97 -16.82
CA LEU A 27 13.97 -6.55 -18.04
C LEU A 27 13.35 -5.93 -19.29
N HIS A 28 12.06 -5.56 -19.21
CA HIS A 28 11.41 -4.77 -20.25
C HIS A 28 12.05 -3.38 -20.39
N LEU A 29 12.41 -2.72 -19.27
CA LEU A 29 13.12 -1.45 -19.26
C LEU A 29 14.54 -1.57 -19.82
N PHE A 30 15.25 -2.64 -19.48
CA PHE A 30 16.53 -2.94 -20.10
C PHE A 30 16.40 -3.06 -21.62
N LEU A 31 15.38 -3.76 -22.13
CA LEU A 31 15.16 -3.84 -23.58
C LEU A 31 14.82 -2.49 -24.22
N HIS A 32 14.05 -1.64 -23.53
CA HIS A 32 13.71 -0.30 -24.01
C HIS A 32 14.92 0.62 -24.08
N THR A 33 15.70 0.70 -22.99
CA THR A 33 16.92 1.53 -22.91
C THR A 33 17.99 1.09 -23.91
N GLN A 34 18.02 -0.19 -24.30
CA GLN A 34 18.89 -0.72 -25.36
C GLN A 34 18.30 -0.58 -26.78
N ASN A 35 17.17 0.12 -26.97
CA ASN A 35 16.45 0.22 -28.24
C ASN A 35 16.07 -1.14 -28.86
N ALA A 36 15.93 -2.17 -28.03
CA ALA A 36 15.75 -3.57 -28.42
C ALA A 36 14.30 -4.06 -28.37
N CYS A 37 13.32 -3.19 -28.02
CA CYS A 37 11.90 -3.56 -27.96
C CYS A 37 11.36 -4.16 -29.28
N HIS A 38 11.89 -3.72 -30.43
CA HIS A 38 11.52 -4.22 -31.75
C HIS A 38 11.82 -5.72 -31.95
N LEU A 39 12.69 -6.31 -31.13
CA LEU A 39 13.00 -7.74 -31.17
C LEU A 39 11.87 -8.61 -30.60
N PHE A 40 10.90 -8.01 -29.88
CA PHE A 40 9.78 -8.70 -29.26
C PHE A 40 8.44 -8.06 -29.63
N PRO A 41 7.98 -8.18 -30.90
CA PRO A 41 6.79 -7.48 -31.41
C PRO A 41 5.46 -7.90 -30.76
N GLU A 42 5.45 -9.00 -30.02
CA GLU A 42 4.27 -9.47 -29.25
C GLU A 42 4.19 -8.81 -27.86
N VAL A 43 5.24 -8.11 -27.44
CA VAL A 43 5.25 -7.24 -26.27
C VAL A 43 4.97 -5.83 -26.77
N ASN A 44 3.75 -5.35 -26.59
CA ASN A 44 3.43 -3.96 -26.88
C ASN A 44 4.33 -3.07 -26.01
N CYS A 45 5.27 -2.39 -26.64
CA CYS A 45 5.96 -1.28 -26.01
C CYS A 45 5.02 -0.08 -26.10
N ASP A 46 4.22 0.13 -25.07
CA ASP A 46 3.33 1.30 -24.94
C ASP A 46 4.11 2.64 -24.94
N PHE A 47 5.44 2.57 -24.94
CA PHE A 47 6.41 3.67 -24.85
C PHE A 47 7.04 4.04 -26.20
N TYR A 48 6.62 3.41 -27.32
CA TYR A 48 7.15 3.75 -28.64
C TYR A 48 6.53 5.07 -29.15
N VAL A 49 7.14 6.20 -28.79
CA VAL A 49 6.89 7.49 -29.43
C VAL A 49 7.99 7.74 -30.46
N SER A 50 7.60 8.14 -31.67
CA SER A 50 8.51 8.41 -32.77
C SER A 50 9.51 9.53 -32.43
N SER A 51 10.78 9.14 -32.32
CA SER A 51 12.02 9.90 -32.55
C SER A 51 12.21 11.26 -31.84
N ASN A 52 13.19 11.31 -30.93
CA ASN A 52 14.52 11.86 -31.24
C ASN A 52 15.55 11.29 -30.26
N GLN A 53 16.73 10.96 -30.79
CA GLN A 53 17.87 10.42 -30.05
C GLN A 53 18.37 11.48 -29.06
N SER A 54 18.17 11.27 -27.76
CA SER A 54 18.95 11.96 -26.72
C SER A 54 19.88 10.96 -26.03
N GLU A 55 21.16 11.29 -26.05
CA GLU A 55 22.25 10.53 -25.46
C GLU A 55 22.19 10.63 -23.92
N LEU A 56 21.43 9.74 -23.27
CA LEU A 56 21.52 9.53 -21.82
C LEU A 56 22.10 8.13 -21.54
N ASN A 57 23.30 7.91 -22.05
CA ASN A 57 24.12 6.75 -21.70
C ASN A 57 25.10 7.13 -20.58
N ASN A 58 25.14 6.31 -19.53
CA ASN A 58 26.19 6.22 -18.49
C ASN A 58 26.05 7.11 -17.24
N ALA A 59 24.96 6.94 -16.48
CA ALA A 59 25.02 7.20 -15.04
C ALA A 59 24.93 5.87 -14.28
N SER A 60 26.09 5.36 -13.85
CA SER A 60 26.16 4.28 -12.85
C SER A 60 25.58 4.82 -11.54
N TRP A 61 24.43 4.28 -11.14
CA TRP A 61 23.68 4.73 -9.97
C TRP A 61 24.35 4.25 -8.67
N GLU A 62 24.51 5.14 -7.71
CA GLU A 62 24.64 4.77 -6.29
C GLU A 62 23.28 4.99 -5.65
N GLU A 63 22.54 3.90 -5.39
CA GLU A 63 21.36 4.03 -4.55
C GLU A 63 21.80 4.46 -3.15
N PRO A 64 21.17 5.47 -2.53
CA PRO A 64 21.39 5.70 -1.11
C PRO A 64 21.01 4.40 -0.41
N HIS A 65 22.01 3.72 0.17
CA HIS A 65 21.84 2.44 0.84
C HIS A 65 20.67 2.53 1.83
N PHE A 66 19.49 2.04 1.42
CA PHE A 66 18.23 2.09 2.17
C PHE A 66 18.30 1.39 3.54
N LYS A 67 19.38 0.63 3.78
CA LYS A 67 19.63 -0.12 5.01
C LYS A 67 19.87 0.72 6.27
N LYS A 68 19.87 2.06 6.19
CA LYS A 68 20.16 2.92 7.37
C LYS A 68 19.32 4.22 7.42
N ILE A 69 18.04 4.14 7.05
CA ILE A 69 17.08 5.24 7.26
C ILE A 69 16.24 4.92 8.50
N PHE A 70 15.98 5.91 9.36
CA PHE A 70 15.17 5.73 10.57
C PHE A 70 13.93 6.61 10.52
N CYS A 71 12.74 6.00 10.53
CA CYS A 71 11.48 6.73 10.63
C CYS A 71 11.08 6.87 12.10
N THR A 72 10.69 8.08 12.51
CA THR A 72 10.32 8.38 13.90
C THR A 72 8.98 9.11 13.98
N GLY A 73 8.14 8.74 14.93
CA GLY A 73 6.92 9.48 15.28
C GLY A 73 7.19 10.54 16.34
N HIS A 74 6.34 11.55 16.44
CA HIS A 74 6.47 12.61 17.44
C HIS A 74 6.15 12.08 18.85
N GLN A 75 7.02 12.35 19.83
CA GLN A 75 6.91 11.76 21.18
C GLN A 75 5.64 12.16 21.94
N SER A 76 5.17 13.41 21.77
CA SER A 76 4.00 13.91 22.48
C SER A 76 2.67 13.48 21.87
N ASP A 77 2.67 13.10 20.60
CA ASP A 77 1.48 12.69 19.86
C ASP A 77 1.85 11.57 18.87
N PRO A 78 2.16 10.37 19.40
CA PRO A 78 2.67 9.28 18.60
C PRO A 78 1.62 8.73 17.61
N GLU A 79 0.36 9.12 17.75
CA GLU A 79 -0.75 8.67 16.91
C GLU A 79 -1.01 9.56 15.70
N ASN A 80 -0.51 10.79 15.75
CA ASN A 80 -0.67 11.74 14.67
C ASN A 80 0.34 11.47 13.55
N THR A 81 -0.13 10.79 12.52
CA THR A 81 0.67 10.41 11.34
C THR A 81 1.24 11.60 10.58
N TYR A 82 0.66 12.81 10.70
CA TYR A 82 1.20 14.01 10.07
C TYR A 82 2.54 14.45 10.67
N LEU A 83 2.88 13.97 11.87
CA LEU A 83 4.11 14.31 12.57
C LEU A 83 5.22 13.26 12.46
N TYR A 84 5.05 12.30 11.55
CA TYR A 84 6.07 11.29 11.32
C TYR A 84 7.15 11.84 10.40
N GLU A 85 8.40 11.54 10.77
CA GLU A 85 9.60 12.09 10.15
C GLU A 85 10.53 10.96 9.67
N VAL A 86 11.36 11.27 8.68
CA VAL A 86 12.44 10.42 8.20
C VAL A 86 13.78 11.05 8.60
N ASN A 87 14.65 10.29 9.25
CA ASN A 87 16.02 10.71 9.54
C ASN A 87 16.99 10.03 8.57
N LEU A 88 17.72 10.83 7.81
CA LEU A 88 18.77 10.39 6.91
C LEU A 88 20.11 10.25 7.65
N LEU A 89 21.04 9.52 7.03
CA LEU A 89 22.37 9.24 7.59
C LEU A 89 23.24 10.47 7.83
N ASP A 90 23.07 11.50 7.01
CA ASP A 90 23.77 12.78 7.10
C ASP A 90 23.19 13.68 8.22
N GLY A 91 22.19 13.20 8.96
CA GLY A 91 21.47 13.95 9.98
C GLY A 91 20.34 14.83 9.44
N THR A 92 20.10 14.83 8.13
CA THR A 92 18.97 15.53 7.52
C THR A 92 17.66 14.89 7.98
N LYS A 93 16.71 15.73 8.39
CA LYS A 93 15.37 15.30 8.79
C LYS A 93 14.38 15.71 7.73
N LEU A 94 13.50 14.79 7.35
CA LEU A 94 12.38 15.06 6.45
C LEU A 94 11.06 14.98 7.18
N THR A 95 10.17 15.91 6.87
CA THR A 95 8.79 15.94 7.35
C THR A 95 7.85 16.31 6.22
N ASN A 96 6.57 15.95 6.32
CA ASN A 96 5.57 16.25 5.29
C ASN A 96 4.84 17.56 5.60
N ASN A 97 4.37 18.28 4.59
CA ASN A 97 3.79 19.60 4.79
C ASN A 97 2.52 19.69 5.64
N TYR A 98 1.82 18.58 5.88
CA TYR A 98 0.66 18.56 6.77
C TYR A 98 1.00 18.72 8.25
N TYR A 99 2.28 18.62 8.65
CA TYR A 99 2.71 18.93 10.02
C TYR A 99 2.32 20.36 10.46
N VAL A 100 2.10 21.28 9.51
CA VAL A 100 1.65 22.66 9.78
C VAL A 100 0.13 22.76 9.84
N PHE A 101 -0.57 21.90 9.09
CA PHE A 101 -2.01 21.98 8.83
C PHE A 101 -2.71 20.80 9.52
N PHE A 102 -2.84 20.88 10.84
CA PHE A 102 -3.31 19.80 11.72
C PHE A 102 -4.80 19.42 11.57
N ASN A 103 -5.52 19.87 10.55
CA ASN A 103 -6.91 19.45 10.33
C ASN A 103 -7.27 19.28 8.85
N MET A 104 -8.03 18.22 8.57
CA MET A 104 -8.49 17.85 7.23
C MET A 104 -9.41 18.89 6.60
N GLU A 105 -10.14 19.68 7.39
CA GLU A 105 -11.02 20.72 6.87
C GLU A 105 -10.22 21.82 6.16
N GLN A 106 -9.10 22.24 6.74
CA GLN A 106 -8.18 23.20 6.14
C GLN A 106 -7.48 22.64 4.91
N ILE A 107 -7.04 21.37 4.97
CA ILE A 107 -6.40 20.69 3.85
C ILE A 107 -7.35 20.69 2.64
N ARG A 108 -8.59 20.24 2.83
CA ARG A 108 -9.61 20.20 1.77
C ARG A 108 -10.00 21.59 1.28
N LYS A 109 -10.27 22.52 2.20
CA LYS A 109 -10.69 23.90 1.85
C LYS A 109 -9.65 24.63 0.99
N ASN A 110 -8.37 24.43 1.28
CA ASN A 110 -7.29 25.13 0.60
C ASN A 110 -6.61 24.28 -0.49
N HIS A 111 -7.12 23.07 -0.76
CA HIS A 111 -6.55 22.13 -1.73
C HIS A 111 -5.06 21.90 -1.50
N ILE A 112 -4.68 21.69 -0.23
CA ILE A 112 -3.29 21.44 0.14
C ILE A 112 -2.92 20.04 -0.35
N LYS A 113 -1.80 19.94 -1.07
CA LYS A 113 -1.24 18.71 -1.60
C LYS A 113 0.05 18.33 -0.84
N TYR A 114 0.27 17.03 -0.74
CA TYR A 114 1.38 16.44 -0.02
C TYR A 114 2.71 16.77 -0.72
N PHE A 115 3.70 17.20 0.06
CA PHE A 115 5.11 17.16 -0.32
C PHE A 115 6.01 17.16 0.93
N LEU A 116 7.29 16.88 0.73
CA LEU A 116 8.27 16.75 1.81
C LEU A 116 9.15 17.99 1.94
N TYR A 117 9.43 18.35 3.18
CA TYR A 117 10.43 19.32 3.60
C TYR A 117 11.66 18.61 4.13
N ASP A 118 12.84 19.18 3.91
CA ASP A 118 14.03 18.84 4.67
C ASP A 118 14.38 19.91 5.73
N THR A 119 15.44 19.66 6.50
CA THR A 119 15.96 20.61 7.50
C THR A 119 16.30 21.97 6.89
N GLN A 120 16.80 22.02 5.65
CA GLN A 120 17.21 23.27 4.98
C GLN A 120 15.99 24.08 4.56
N ASP A 121 14.94 23.44 4.06
CA ASP A 121 13.65 24.06 3.73
C ASP A 121 13.06 24.77 4.95
N LEU A 122 13.06 24.10 6.10
CA LEU A 122 12.58 24.65 7.37
C LEU A 122 13.42 25.86 7.82
N MET A 123 14.74 25.79 7.69
CA MET A 123 15.65 26.90 8.01
C MET A 123 15.44 28.09 7.06
N HIS A 124 15.36 27.84 5.75
CA HIS A 124 15.08 28.86 4.75
C HIS A 124 13.76 29.56 5.05
N PHE A 125 12.72 28.77 5.31
CA PHE A 125 11.40 29.30 5.61
C PHE A 125 11.40 30.13 6.90
N THR A 126 12.07 29.67 7.96
CA THR A 126 12.16 30.39 9.24
C THR A 126 12.87 31.74 9.09
N LYS A 127 13.90 31.82 8.24
CA LYS A 127 14.61 33.06 7.93
C LYS A 127 13.78 34.01 7.07
N ASN A 128 13.06 33.49 6.07
CA ASN A 128 12.41 34.29 5.03
C ASN A 128 10.92 34.60 5.28
N LEU A 129 10.22 33.85 6.16
CA LEU A 129 9.68 34.45 7.39
C LEU A 129 8.95 35.80 7.28
N GLN A 130 9.82 36.79 7.44
CA GLN A 130 9.53 38.18 7.73
C GLN A 130 9.27 38.99 6.44
N HIS A 131 9.73 38.49 5.29
CA HIS A 131 9.66 39.17 4.00
C HIS A 131 8.38 38.84 3.21
N LEU A 132 7.76 37.69 3.50
CA LEU A 132 6.48 37.28 2.91
C LEU A 132 5.33 37.96 3.67
N LYS A 133 4.96 39.18 3.25
CA LYS A 133 3.74 39.88 3.70
C LYS A 133 2.77 40.00 2.52
N PRO A 134 1.45 39.81 2.72
CA PRO A 134 0.72 39.43 3.95
C PRO A 134 0.83 37.94 4.38
N ARG A 135 0.34 37.64 5.60
CA ARG A 135 0.33 36.28 6.21
C ARG A 135 -0.25 35.21 5.28
N ARG A 136 -1.24 35.55 4.47
CA ARG A 136 -1.89 34.65 3.51
C ARG A 136 -0.90 34.06 2.50
N HIS A 137 0.04 34.85 1.98
CA HIS A 137 1.07 34.35 1.08
C HIS A 137 2.10 33.45 1.75
N ARG A 138 2.20 33.49 3.10
CA ARG A 138 3.06 32.57 3.86
C ARG A 138 2.47 31.18 3.99
N ASP A 139 1.15 31.09 4.03
CA ASP A 139 0.47 29.80 4.11
C ASP A 139 0.30 29.22 2.69
N GLU A 140 -0.05 30.06 1.70
CA GLU A 140 -0.26 29.65 0.30
C GLU A 140 0.99 29.04 -0.34
N CYS A 141 2.19 29.53 -0.03
CA CYS A 141 3.43 28.92 -0.56
C CYS A 141 3.70 27.52 -0.01
N ARG A 142 2.95 27.05 0.99
CA ARG A 142 3.06 25.70 1.55
C ARG A 142 1.93 24.77 1.12
N TYR A 143 1.05 25.24 0.23
CA TYR A 143 -0.10 24.45 -0.21
C TYR A 143 0.29 23.33 -1.16
N ASN A 144 1.36 23.46 -1.92
CA ASN A 144 1.86 22.40 -2.79
C ASN A 144 3.33 22.66 -3.15
N LEU A 145 3.96 21.66 -3.78
CA LEU A 145 5.36 21.72 -4.17
C LEU A 145 5.68 22.87 -5.14
N ASP A 146 4.81 23.13 -6.13
CA ASP A 146 5.00 24.22 -7.09
C ASP A 146 5.05 25.59 -6.41
N ALA A 147 4.07 25.86 -5.55
CA ALA A 147 3.98 27.11 -4.80
C ALA A 147 5.19 27.31 -3.89
N PHE A 148 5.70 26.23 -3.29
CA PHE A 148 6.88 26.30 -2.43
C PHE A 148 8.15 26.56 -3.23
N GLN A 149 8.35 25.84 -4.34
CA GLN A 149 9.55 25.98 -5.16
C GLN A 149 9.65 27.36 -5.80
N ARG A 150 8.54 28.03 -6.11
CA ARG A 150 8.57 29.44 -6.58
C ARG A 150 9.19 30.41 -5.58
N VAL A 151 9.10 30.12 -4.28
CA VAL A 151 9.68 30.93 -3.21
C VAL A 151 11.10 30.48 -2.89
N TYR A 152 11.40 29.18 -3.03
CA TYR A 152 12.73 28.62 -2.83
C TYR A 152 13.15 27.74 -4.03
N PRO A 153 13.69 28.35 -5.11
CA PRO A 153 13.98 27.62 -6.35
C PRO A 153 14.99 26.49 -6.21
N GLU A 154 15.88 26.57 -5.23
CA GLU A 154 16.95 25.59 -4.94
C GLU A 154 16.48 24.43 -4.05
N LYS A 155 15.19 24.35 -3.72
CA LYS A 155 14.64 23.25 -2.90
C LYS A 155 15.00 21.88 -3.51
N LYS A 156 15.54 20.98 -2.69
CA LYS A 156 15.68 19.57 -3.05
C LYS A 156 14.31 18.90 -3.19
N ILE A 157 14.16 18.11 -4.26
CA ILE A 157 12.91 17.43 -4.59
C ILE A 157 12.96 16.01 -4.05
N TYR A 158 11.91 15.64 -3.32
CA TYR A 158 11.76 14.33 -2.72
C TYR A 158 10.45 13.70 -3.17
N ILE A 159 10.49 12.40 -3.44
CA ILE A 159 9.28 11.59 -3.70
C ILE A 159 9.30 10.37 -2.78
N ARG A 160 8.16 10.09 -2.15
CA ARG A 160 8.04 8.96 -1.23
C ARG A 160 7.61 7.69 -1.95
N THR A 161 8.13 6.56 -1.50
CA THR A 161 7.72 5.24 -1.97
C THR A 161 7.00 4.48 -0.87
N ILE A 162 5.94 3.80 -1.26
CA ILE A 162 5.20 2.83 -0.45
C ILE A 162 5.36 1.44 -1.07
N SER A 163 5.46 0.40 -0.25
CA SER A 163 5.60 -0.97 -0.74
C SER A 163 4.24 -1.65 -0.90
N SER A 164 4.09 -2.37 -2.01
CA SER A 164 2.88 -3.14 -2.32
C SER A 164 2.89 -4.56 -1.75
N MET A 165 4.04 -5.10 -1.30
CA MET A 165 4.16 -6.53 -0.94
C MET A 165 5.22 -6.84 0.13
N ILE A 166 5.08 -8.05 0.68
CA ILE A 166 5.84 -8.75 1.75
C ILE A 166 7.36 -8.63 1.63
N LYS A 167 7.90 -8.63 0.40
CA LYS A 167 9.33 -8.59 0.16
C LYS A 167 9.72 -7.16 -0.22
N PHE A 168 10.67 -6.58 0.50
CA PHE A 168 11.38 -5.35 0.12
C PHE A 168 12.17 -5.57 -1.19
N ARG A 169 11.46 -5.82 -2.28
CA ARG A 169 11.99 -5.86 -3.64
C ARG A 169 11.66 -4.51 -4.25
N GLU A 170 12.61 -3.90 -4.96
CA GLU A 170 12.38 -2.62 -5.65
C GLU A 170 11.15 -2.67 -6.57
N GLU A 171 10.88 -3.83 -7.16
CA GLU A 171 9.73 -4.11 -8.02
C GLU A 171 8.37 -3.84 -7.35
N THR A 172 8.31 -3.85 -6.01
CA THR A 172 7.06 -3.68 -5.25
C THR A 172 6.88 -2.25 -4.74
N LYS A 173 7.89 -1.37 -4.90
CA LYS A 173 7.80 0.03 -4.51
C LYS A 173 6.97 0.81 -5.53
N ARG A 174 6.09 1.66 -5.01
CA ARG A 174 5.16 2.47 -5.79
C ARG A 174 5.19 3.92 -5.32
N VAL A 175 4.84 4.83 -6.22
CA VAL A 175 4.69 6.27 -5.97
C VAL A 175 3.28 6.71 -6.34
N PHE A 176 2.73 7.71 -5.64
CA PHE A 176 1.42 8.28 -5.97
C PHE A 176 1.47 9.07 -7.27
N THR A 177 0.47 8.89 -8.13
CA THR A 177 0.42 9.53 -9.44
C THR A 177 0.29 11.05 -9.34
N GLU A 178 -0.48 11.56 -8.37
CA GLU A 178 -0.62 13.01 -8.14
C GLU A 178 0.71 13.66 -7.73
N GLU A 179 1.50 12.99 -6.88
CA GLU A 179 2.82 13.49 -6.49
C GLU A 179 3.78 13.53 -7.69
N VAL A 180 3.70 12.55 -8.59
CA VAL A 180 4.47 12.54 -9.86
C VAL A 180 4.06 13.71 -10.76
N LEU A 181 2.75 13.94 -10.93
CA LEU A 181 2.23 15.04 -11.76
C LEU A 181 2.62 16.42 -11.23
N ASP A 182 2.63 16.61 -9.92
CA ASP A 182 3.04 17.87 -9.30
C ASP A 182 4.56 18.07 -9.37
N MET A 183 5.33 16.99 -9.34
CA MET A 183 6.79 17.02 -9.35
C MET A 183 7.37 17.34 -10.74
N ILE A 184 6.82 16.78 -11.82
CA ILE A 184 7.37 16.93 -13.18
C ILE A 184 7.61 18.41 -13.58
N PRO A 185 6.62 19.32 -13.50
CA PRO A 185 6.83 20.72 -13.90
C PRO A 185 7.84 21.46 -13.02
N VAL A 186 7.98 21.02 -11.77
CA VAL A 186 8.88 21.64 -10.79
C VAL A 186 10.33 21.29 -11.10
N VAL A 187 10.62 20.01 -11.34
CA VAL A 187 11.98 19.54 -11.66
C VAL A 187 12.45 20.10 -13.00
N LEU A 188 11.60 20.07 -14.02
CA LEU A 188 11.91 20.67 -15.32
C LEU A 188 12.23 22.16 -15.24
N ARG A 189 11.56 22.90 -14.34
CA ARG A 189 11.91 24.30 -14.07
C ARG A 189 13.29 24.45 -13.45
N GLN A 190 13.68 23.57 -12.52
CA GLN A 190 15.03 23.58 -11.92
C GLN A 190 16.12 23.24 -12.93
N GLN A 191 15.81 22.36 -13.89
CA GLN A 191 16.69 22.02 -15.02
C GLN A 191 16.74 23.10 -16.11
N ASN A 192 16.04 24.23 -15.95
CA ASN A 192 15.92 25.29 -16.97
C ASN A 192 15.26 24.85 -18.29
N THR A 193 14.41 23.81 -18.22
CA THR A 193 13.62 23.27 -19.34
C THR A 193 12.11 23.29 -19.02
N PRO A 194 11.53 24.46 -18.64
CA PRO A 194 10.16 24.53 -18.17
C PRO A 194 9.16 24.02 -19.22
N ILE A 195 8.14 23.34 -18.75
CA ILE A 195 7.07 22.75 -19.57
C ILE A 195 5.81 23.60 -19.53
N GLU A 196 5.05 23.62 -20.62
CA GLU A 196 3.74 24.26 -20.66
C GLU A 196 2.70 23.45 -19.89
N GLU A 197 1.73 24.13 -19.27
CA GLU A 197 0.68 23.48 -18.46
C GLU A 197 -0.20 22.52 -19.28
N ASN A 198 -0.35 22.82 -20.58
CA ASN A 198 -1.11 22.07 -21.56
C ASN A 198 -0.25 21.12 -22.41
N ASP A 199 0.97 20.79 -21.99
CA ASP A 199 1.80 19.78 -22.68
C ASP A 199 1.01 18.46 -22.83
N ASP A 200 1.00 17.93 -24.05
CA ASP A 200 0.20 16.77 -24.43
C ASP A 200 0.53 15.53 -23.57
N ARG A 201 1.79 15.36 -23.13
CA ARG A 201 2.20 14.26 -22.26
C ARG A 201 1.60 14.43 -20.86
N LEU A 202 1.62 15.63 -20.30
CA LEU A 202 0.99 15.92 -18.99
C LEU A 202 -0.53 15.68 -19.06
N VAL A 203 -1.18 16.16 -20.11
CA VAL A 203 -2.62 15.96 -20.32
C VAL A 203 -2.96 14.48 -20.47
N LYS A 204 -2.14 13.71 -21.20
CA LYS A 204 -2.25 12.26 -21.33
C LYS A 204 -2.19 11.57 -19.96
N TYR A 205 -1.23 11.91 -19.11
CA TYR A 205 -1.09 11.29 -17.78
C TYR A 205 -2.21 11.68 -16.82
N ARG A 206 -2.62 12.97 -16.79
CA ARG A 206 -3.79 13.43 -16.01
C ARG A 206 -5.04 12.63 -16.37
N ARG A 207 -5.34 12.48 -17.67
CA ARG A 207 -6.48 11.69 -18.13
C ARG A 207 -6.35 10.20 -17.83
N LYS A 208 -5.13 9.63 -17.93
CA LYS A 208 -4.86 8.22 -17.65
C LYS A 208 -5.15 7.85 -16.19
N TRP A 209 -4.86 8.76 -15.27
CA TRP A 209 -4.92 8.50 -13.83
C TRP A 209 -6.13 9.10 -13.12
N GLU A 210 -6.98 9.81 -13.85
CA GLU A 210 -8.23 10.35 -13.31
C GLU A 210 -9.18 9.23 -12.87
N THR A 211 -9.53 9.22 -11.58
CA THR A 211 -10.39 8.19 -10.98
C THR A 211 -11.87 8.55 -11.02
N ASN A 212 -12.21 9.82 -11.26
CA ASN A 212 -13.58 10.38 -11.10
C ASN A 212 -14.24 10.06 -9.74
N ASN A 213 -13.44 9.64 -8.75
CA ASN A 213 -13.92 9.24 -7.45
C ASN A 213 -12.94 9.73 -6.39
N LYS A 214 -13.40 10.68 -5.57
CA LYS A 214 -12.64 11.29 -4.47
C LYS A 214 -12.18 10.29 -3.40
N ASP A 215 -12.78 9.10 -3.35
CA ASP A 215 -12.41 8.07 -2.40
C ASP A 215 -11.25 7.20 -2.90
N LEU A 216 -10.76 7.44 -4.13
CA LEU A 216 -9.74 6.62 -4.81
C LEU A 216 -8.52 7.45 -5.20
N GLU A 217 -7.35 6.87 -4.95
CA GLU A 217 -6.06 7.37 -5.45
C GLU A 217 -5.32 6.28 -6.21
N THR A 218 -4.46 6.68 -7.14
CA THR A 218 -3.68 5.76 -7.98
C THR A 218 -2.19 5.87 -7.67
N THR A 219 -1.52 4.73 -7.78
CA THR A 219 -0.06 4.64 -7.69
C THR A 219 0.50 3.89 -8.89
N ILE A 220 1.74 4.19 -9.24
CA ILE A 220 2.50 3.51 -10.29
C ILE A 220 3.74 2.86 -9.70
N SER A 221 4.24 1.79 -10.34
CA SER A 221 5.50 1.17 -9.93
C SER A 221 6.67 2.13 -10.13
N LEU A 222 7.78 1.90 -9.41
CA LEU A 222 9.02 2.64 -9.68
C LEU A 222 9.48 2.49 -11.13
N THR A 223 9.26 1.33 -11.74
CA THR A 223 9.57 1.13 -13.16
C THR A 223 8.75 2.06 -14.06
N GLU A 224 7.43 2.16 -13.85
CA GLU A 224 6.59 3.09 -14.62
C GLU A 224 7.00 4.55 -14.35
N PHE A 225 7.32 4.89 -13.11
CA PHE A 225 7.84 6.21 -12.76
C PHE A 225 9.13 6.55 -13.52
N TRP A 226 10.08 5.62 -13.62
CA TRP A 226 11.34 5.84 -14.33
C TRP A 226 11.17 6.08 -15.83
N TYR A 227 10.22 5.39 -16.47
CA TYR A 227 9.88 5.67 -17.87
C TYR A 227 9.32 7.07 -18.04
N ILE A 228 8.52 7.54 -17.09
CA ILE A 228 7.98 8.90 -17.14
C ILE A 228 9.11 9.92 -17.03
N LEU A 229 10.09 9.71 -16.15
CA LEU A 229 11.25 10.61 -16.08
C LEU A 229 12.01 10.67 -17.41
N GLU A 230 12.19 9.54 -18.10
CA GLU A 230 12.80 9.50 -19.44
C GLU A 230 11.93 10.22 -20.48
N GLU A 231 10.62 9.97 -20.51
CA GLU A 231 9.69 10.60 -21.46
C GLU A 231 9.68 12.14 -21.34
N PHE A 232 9.98 12.68 -20.17
CA PHE A 232 10.06 14.11 -19.90
C PHE A 232 11.48 14.70 -19.95
N ASP A 233 12.52 13.90 -20.25
CA ASP A 233 13.93 14.31 -20.20
C ASP A 233 14.36 14.85 -18.82
N ILE A 234 13.80 14.27 -17.74
CA ILE A 234 14.12 14.66 -16.37
C ILE A 234 15.43 14.00 -15.93
N ASP A 235 16.35 14.82 -15.40
CA ASP A 235 17.56 14.33 -14.74
C ASP A 235 17.17 13.71 -13.40
N ARG A 236 17.35 12.39 -13.31
CA ARG A 236 17.00 11.60 -12.14
C ARG A 236 17.79 11.99 -10.90
N THR A 237 18.97 12.58 -11.06
CA THR A 237 19.82 13.01 -9.92
C THR A 237 19.25 14.21 -9.17
N GLU A 238 18.29 14.92 -9.77
CA GLU A 238 17.55 16.03 -9.16
C GLU A 238 16.46 15.55 -8.19
N ILE A 239 16.12 14.25 -8.18
CA ILE A 239 15.04 13.67 -7.39
C ILE A 239 15.61 12.68 -6.38
N THR A 240 15.27 12.88 -5.10
CA THR A 240 15.60 11.93 -4.03
C THR A 240 14.38 11.06 -3.69
N ILE A 241 14.50 9.75 -3.92
CA ILE A 241 13.48 8.77 -3.54
C ILE A 241 13.67 8.36 -2.07
N ILE A 242 12.62 8.46 -1.26
CA ILE A 242 12.66 8.07 0.16
C ILE A 242 11.54 7.07 0.52
N PRO A 243 11.71 6.22 1.54
CA PRO A 243 10.59 5.45 2.09
C PRO A 243 9.57 6.39 2.75
N ASP A 244 8.29 6.07 2.62
CA ASP A 244 7.23 6.81 3.30
C ASP A 244 7.29 6.58 4.83
N PRO A 245 7.41 7.64 5.65
CA PRO A 245 7.52 7.48 7.11
C PRO A 245 6.24 6.93 7.75
N VAL A 246 5.07 7.20 7.19
CA VAL A 246 3.78 6.69 7.68
C VAL A 246 3.69 5.20 7.43
N TYR A 247 4.05 4.75 6.24
CA TYR A 247 4.13 3.35 5.85
C TYR A 247 5.05 2.58 6.80
N GLU A 248 6.30 3.02 6.97
CA GLU A 248 7.29 2.29 7.79
C GLU A 248 6.85 2.17 9.25
N ILE A 249 6.39 3.27 9.86
CA ILE A 249 6.01 3.28 11.27
C ILE A 249 4.70 2.54 11.52
N THR A 250 3.70 2.73 10.65
CA THR A 250 2.41 2.03 10.82
C THR A 250 2.54 0.54 10.57
N MET A 251 3.45 0.10 9.70
CA MET A 251 3.75 -1.31 9.51
C MET A 251 4.31 -1.93 10.79
N GLN A 252 5.31 -1.28 11.39
CA GLN A 252 5.88 -1.70 12.67
C GLN A 252 4.84 -1.73 13.80
N LYS A 253 3.95 -0.72 13.86
CA LYS A 253 2.86 -0.71 14.83
C LYS A 253 1.85 -1.84 14.59
N MET A 254 1.50 -2.13 13.33
CA MET A 254 0.58 -3.22 12.99
C MET A 254 1.10 -4.60 13.45
N ILE A 255 2.42 -4.79 13.36
CA ILE A 255 3.13 -6.01 13.74
C ILE A 255 3.19 -6.14 15.27
N ASN A 256 3.55 -5.06 15.96
CA ASN A 256 3.89 -5.09 17.38
C ASN A 256 2.74 -4.72 18.33
N ASP A 257 1.59 -4.30 17.82
CA ASP A 257 0.42 -3.91 18.62
C ASP A 257 -0.85 -4.65 18.14
N LEU A 258 -1.35 -5.58 18.96
CA LEU A 258 -2.56 -6.34 18.68
C LEU A 258 -3.82 -5.46 18.55
N ARG A 259 -3.77 -4.19 19.01
CA ARG A 259 -4.86 -3.22 18.83
C ARG A 259 -4.96 -2.72 17.39
N ARG A 260 -3.89 -2.80 16.60
CA ARG A 260 -3.83 -2.30 15.22
C ARG A 260 -4.36 -3.33 14.23
N ARG A 261 -5.46 -2.96 13.58
CA ARG A 261 -6.15 -3.78 12.54
C ARG A 261 -5.78 -3.32 11.13
N SER A 262 -5.79 -2.01 10.93
CA SER A 262 -5.57 -1.38 9.63
C SER A 262 -4.13 -0.93 9.42
N PHE A 263 -3.71 -0.99 8.16
CA PHE A 263 -2.43 -0.49 7.67
C PHE A 263 -2.69 0.65 6.69
N ASN A 264 -2.35 1.88 7.09
CA ASN A 264 -2.78 3.09 6.40
C ASN A 264 -1.58 3.99 6.07
N VAL A 265 -1.71 4.77 5.00
CA VAL A 265 -0.78 5.83 4.59
C VAL A 265 -1.53 7.15 4.42
N ILE A 266 -0.82 8.27 4.41
CA ILE A 266 -1.40 9.55 4.03
C ILE A 266 -1.43 9.64 2.51
N GLY A 267 -2.57 9.95 1.90
CA GLY A 267 -2.69 10.19 0.45
C GLY A 267 -2.20 11.58 0.03
N PRO A 268 -2.12 11.84 -1.28
CA PRO A 268 -1.68 13.13 -1.82
C PRO A 268 -2.50 14.32 -1.31
N CYS A 269 -3.80 14.12 -1.05
CA CYS A 269 -4.71 15.16 -0.55
C CYS A 269 -4.90 15.16 0.98
N GLY A 270 -4.09 14.38 1.72
CA GLY A 270 -4.07 14.35 3.18
C GLY A 270 -4.95 13.27 3.82
N GLU A 271 -5.91 12.70 3.08
CA GLU A 271 -6.73 11.59 3.56
C GLU A 271 -5.90 10.39 4.02
N GLN A 272 -6.40 9.67 5.03
CA GLN A 272 -5.87 8.34 5.34
C GLN A 272 -6.37 7.36 4.28
N MET A 273 -5.43 6.63 3.68
CA MET A 273 -5.67 5.70 2.58
C MET A 273 -5.17 4.31 2.96
N MET A 274 -5.84 3.27 2.45
CA MET A 274 -5.36 1.89 2.54
C MET A 274 -5.39 1.24 1.15
N ARG A 275 -4.55 0.23 0.94
CA ARG A 275 -4.61 -0.59 -0.28
C ARG A 275 -5.96 -1.31 -0.36
N PHE A 276 -6.44 -1.60 -1.57
CA PHE A 276 -7.73 -2.30 -1.71
C PHE A 276 -7.68 -3.71 -1.08
N GLU A 277 -6.54 -4.41 -1.09
CA GLU A 277 -6.35 -5.69 -0.42
C GLU A 277 -6.51 -5.55 1.09
N GLN A 278 -5.95 -4.47 1.66
CA GLN A 278 -6.11 -4.13 3.07
C GLN A 278 -7.55 -3.74 3.41
N ALA A 279 -8.31 -3.13 2.48
CA ALA A 279 -9.73 -2.86 2.67
C ALA A 279 -10.56 -4.14 2.75
N VAL A 280 -10.30 -5.10 1.84
CA VAL A 280 -10.90 -6.44 1.88
C VAL A 280 -10.57 -7.13 3.20
N PHE A 281 -9.29 -7.11 3.62
CA PHE A 281 -8.85 -7.69 4.88
C PHE A 281 -9.50 -7.03 6.10
N HIS A 282 -9.65 -5.71 6.10
CA HIS A 282 -10.25 -4.97 7.20
C HIS A 282 -11.74 -5.31 7.36
N ILE A 283 -12.49 -5.44 6.26
CA ILE A 283 -13.87 -5.92 6.27
C ILE A 283 -13.93 -7.35 6.84
N PHE A 284 -13.03 -8.23 6.41
CA PHE A 284 -12.93 -9.59 6.93
C PHE A 284 -12.67 -9.61 8.45
N GLU A 285 -11.62 -8.93 8.92
CA GLU A 285 -11.22 -8.93 10.34
C GLU A 285 -12.32 -8.32 11.23
N VAL A 286 -12.96 -7.25 10.77
CA VAL A 286 -13.92 -6.50 11.60
C VAL A 286 -15.32 -7.11 11.56
N VAL A 287 -15.77 -7.57 10.39
CA VAL A 287 -17.15 -8.08 10.20
C VAL A 287 -17.17 -9.59 10.23
N VAL A 288 -16.38 -10.27 9.39
CA VAL A 288 -16.42 -11.74 9.25
C VAL A 288 -15.98 -12.44 10.53
N CYS A 289 -14.88 -11.99 11.12
CA CYS A 289 -14.34 -12.58 12.35
C CYS A 289 -15.12 -12.23 13.63
N SER A 290 -16.25 -11.53 13.50
CA SER A 290 -17.11 -11.15 14.63
C SER A 290 -18.46 -11.89 14.63
N VAL A 291 -18.66 -12.83 13.69
CA VAL A 291 -19.92 -13.54 13.49
C VAL A 291 -19.69 -15.04 13.62
N ASN A 292 -20.63 -15.72 14.28
CA ASN A 292 -20.76 -17.17 14.24
C ASN A 292 -21.60 -17.56 13.01
N TRP A 293 -20.93 -18.09 11.99
CA TRP A 293 -21.52 -18.43 10.70
C TRP A 293 -22.36 -19.72 10.70
N THR A 294 -22.42 -20.43 11.83
CA THR A 294 -23.21 -21.66 11.98
C THR A 294 -24.58 -21.41 12.61
N MET A 295 -24.85 -20.18 13.08
CA MET A 295 -26.05 -19.85 13.85
C MET A 295 -26.76 -18.62 13.29
N ASP A 296 -27.92 -18.81 12.65
CA ASP A 296 -28.80 -17.70 12.30
C ASP A 296 -29.63 -17.27 13.51
N SER A 297 -29.21 -16.19 14.16
CA SER A 297 -29.85 -15.66 15.37
C SER A 297 -31.11 -14.84 15.06
N CYS A 298 -31.42 -14.57 13.78
CA CYS A 298 -32.53 -13.71 13.39
C CYS A 298 -33.84 -14.49 13.25
N ASN A 299 -34.78 -14.23 14.15
CA ASN A 299 -36.13 -14.83 14.08
C ASN A 299 -37.11 -14.02 13.22
N LYS A 300 -36.70 -12.85 12.69
CA LYS A 300 -37.57 -11.91 11.97
C LYS A 300 -37.52 -12.06 10.46
N HIS A 301 -36.35 -12.39 9.92
CA HIS A 301 -36.11 -12.46 8.49
C HIS A 301 -35.54 -13.84 8.16
N GLU A 302 -36.16 -14.54 7.21
CA GLU A 302 -35.67 -15.84 6.74
C GLU A 302 -34.35 -15.67 5.98
N GLY A 303 -33.35 -16.52 6.28
CA GLY A 303 -32.06 -16.49 5.61
C GLY A 303 -31.22 -15.23 5.89
N CYS A 304 -31.46 -14.56 7.02
CA CYS A 304 -30.81 -13.29 7.35
C CYS A 304 -29.27 -13.42 7.44
N LEU A 305 -28.77 -14.52 8.00
CA LEU A 305 -27.32 -14.76 8.05
C LEU A 305 -26.71 -14.93 6.65
N LYS A 306 -27.44 -15.59 5.75
CA LYS A 306 -27.03 -15.76 4.35
C LYS A 306 -27.00 -14.42 3.63
N GLU A 307 -28.04 -13.60 3.80
CA GLU A 307 -28.09 -12.24 3.23
C GLU A 307 -26.90 -11.39 3.70
N LEU A 308 -26.53 -11.48 4.99
CA LEU A 308 -25.34 -10.81 5.51
C LEU A 308 -24.07 -11.31 4.82
N LYS A 309 -23.89 -12.63 4.68
CA LYS A 309 -22.75 -13.23 3.96
C LYS A 309 -22.67 -12.70 2.52
N ASP A 310 -23.79 -12.67 1.81
CA ASP A 310 -23.85 -12.19 0.42
C ASP A 310 -23.48 -10.70 0.31
N ARG A 311 -23.98 -9.86 1.24
CA ARG A 311 -23.63 -8.43 1.32
C ARG A 311 -22.14 -8.22 1.59
N ILE A 312 -21.56 -8.98 2.52
CA ILE A 312 -20.12 -8.90 2.82
C ILE A 312 -19.29 -9.27 1.59
N ILE A 313 -19.60 -10.41 0.96
CA ILE A 313 -18.88 -10.86 -0.24
C ILE A 313 -18.99 -9.83 -1.36
N PHE A 314 -20.18 -9.25 -1.56
CA PHE A 314 -20.38 -8.18 -2.54
C PHE A 314 -19.50 -6.97 -2.24
N SER A 315 -19.47 -6.49 -0.99
CA SER A 315 -18.61 -5.38 -0.56
C SER A 315 -17.12 -5.70 -0.74
N MET A 316 -16.67 -6.90 -0.37
CA MET A 316 -15.27 -7.31 -0.54
C MET A 316 -14.89 -7.38 -2.03
N ARG A 317 -15.79 -7.88 -2.90
CA ARG A 317 -15.57 -7.94 -4.35
C ARG A 317 -15.50 -6.58 -5.02
N ALA A 318 -16.20 -5.58 -4.49
CA ALA A 318 -16.11 -4.22 -4.99
C ALA A 318 -14.68 -3.66 -4.86
N TYR A 319 -13.94 -4.04 -3.81
CA TYR A 319 -12.54 -3.66 -3.63
C TYR A 319 -11.59 -4.62 -4.36
N SER A 320 -11.79 -5.94 -4.27
CA SER A 320 -10.87 -6.90 -4.89
C SER A 320 -10.87 -6.84 -6.43
N GLY A 321 -11.89 -6.26 -7.04
CA GLY A 321 -11.96 -5.99 -8.48
C GLY A 321 -11.22 -4.73 -8.93
N MET A 322 -10.60 -3.98 -8.02
CA MET A 322 -9.84 -2.78 -8.35
C MET A 322 -8.50 -3.11 -8.99
N LYS A 323 -7.96 -2.15 -9.75
CA LYS A 323 -6.64 -2.30 -10.41
C LYS A 323 -5.53 -2.25 -9.37
N GLU A 324 -4.46 -3.02 -9.58
CA GLU A 324 -3.23 -2.92 -8.78
C GLU A 324 -2.78 -1.46 -8.64
N GLY A 325 -2.40 -1.08 -7.42
CA GLY A 325 -1.98 0.28 -7.11
C GLY A 325 -3.13 1.25 -6.80
N THR A 326 -4.36 0.78 -6.77
CA THR A 326 -5.51 1.57 -6.27
C THR A 326 -5.48 1.64 -4.75
N TYR A 327 -5.63 2.84 -4.21
CA TYR A 327 -5.79 3.11 -2.79
C TYR A 327 -7.19 3.66 -2.54
N VAL A 328 -7.80 3.26 -1.43
CA VAL A 328 -9.13 3.66 -1.00
C VAL A 328 -9.07 4.43 0.31
N THR A 329 -9.88 5.47 0.46
CA THR A 329 -9.97 6.22 1.71
C THR A 329 -10.45 5.31 2.84
N VAL A 330 -9.84 5.44 4.02
CA VAL A 330 -10.26 4.72 5.22
C VAL A 330 -11.71 5.07 5.58
N GLU A 331 -12.09 6.35 5.41
CA GLU A 331 -13.45 6.84 5.64
C GLU A 331 -14.49 6.07 4.83
N HIS A 332 -14.22 5.81 3.55
CA HIS A 332 -15.10 5.06 2.68
C HIS A 332 -15.24 3.59 3.13
N VAL A 333 -14.15 2.92 3.48
CA VAL A 333 -14.17 1.53 3.96
C VAL A 333 -14.91 1.41 5.30
N GLU A 334 -14.69 2.35 6.23
CA GLU A 334 -15.40 2.38 7.52
C GLU A 334 -16.90 2.60 7.33
N SER A 335 -17.31 3.45 6.40
CA SER A 335 -18.72 3.63 6.04
C SER A 335 -19.35 2.31 5.57
N THR A 336 -18.66 1.57 4.69
CA THR A 336 -19.09 0.24 4.24
C THR A 336 -19.21 -0.74 5.42
N ILE A 337 -18.23 -0.75 6.33
CA ILE A 337 -18.26 -1.59 7.53
C ILE A 337 -19.46 -1.21 8.42
N VAL A 338 -19.72 0.07 8.64
CA VAL A 338 -20.87 0.53 9.44
C VAL A 338 -22.19 0.06 8.83
N GLN A 339 -22.32 0.09 7.50
CA GLN A 339 -23.51 -0.45 6.82
C GLN A 339 -23.67 -1.95 7.04
N LEU A 340 -22.58 -2.73 6.92
CA LEU A 340 -22.61 -4.18 7.18
C LEU A 340 -22.94 -4.50 8.64
N LYS A 341 -22.36 -3.77 9.60
CA LYS A 341 -22.65 -3.91 11.03
C LYS A 341 -24.08 -3.53 11.38
N ASN A 342 -24.72 -2.70 10.57
CA ASN A 342 -26.10 -2.32 10.77
C ASN A 342 -27.11 -3.43 10.43
N HIS A 343 -26.66 -4.50 9.77
CA HIS A 343 -27.48 -5.65 9.44
C HIS A 343 -27.99 -6.40 10.67
N CYS A 344 -29.20 -6.97 10.59
CA CYS A 344 -29.88 -7.59 11.72
C CYS A 344 -29.06 -8.75 12.33
N SER A 345 -28.58 -9.70 11.50
CA SER A 345 -27.76 -10.82 11.99
C SER A 345 -26.48 -10.37 12.70
N PHE A 346 -25.84 -9.29 12.24
CA PHE A 346 -24.64 -8.77 12.90
C PHE A 346 -24.99 -8.18 14.28
N LYS A 347 -26.00 -7.31 14.36
CA LYS A 347 -26.43 -6.68 15.63
C LYS A 347 -26.86 -7.69 16.68
N LEU A 348 -27.47 -8.79 16.27
CA LEU A 348 -27.91 -9.83 17.20
C LEU A 348 -26.74 -10.60 17.82
N GLN A 349 -25.61 -10.68 17.12
CA GLN A 349 -24.41 -11.39 17.59
C GLN A 349 -23.37 -10.46 18.25
N SER A 350 -23.46 -9.15 18.04
CA SER A 350 -22.45 -8.18 18.48
C SER A 350 -22.27 -8.02 20.00
N ASN A 351 -23.15 -8.62 20.81
CA ASN A 351 -23.04 -8.58 22.28
C ASN A 351 -21.89 -9.44 22.82
N THR A 352 -21.39 -10.37 22.01
CA THR A 352 -20.28 -11.25 22.40
C THR A 352 -19.01 -10.77 21.70
N PRO A 353 -18.00 -10.23 22.43
CA PRO A 353 -16.73 -9.85 21.83
C PRO A 353 -16.07 -11.05 21.14
N SER A 354 -15.51 -10.83 19.95
CA SER A 354 -14.74 -11.87 19.28
C SER A 354 -13.38 -12.07 19.96
N PRO A 355 -12.80 -13.27 19.87
CA PRO A 355 -11.45 -13.53 20.34
C PRO A 355 -10.41 -12.54 19.83
N LEU A 356 -10.55 -12.02 18.59
CA LEU A 356 -9.66 -10.98 18.06
C LEU A 356 -9.78 -9.65 18.83
N VAL A 357 -10.97 -9.30 19.31
CA VAL A 357 -11.17 -8.13 20.19
C VAL A 357 -10.54 -8.38 21.56
N GLU A 358 -10.67 -9.58 22.11
CA GLU A 358 -10.07 -9.93 23.40
C GLU A 358 -8.54 -9.87 23.36
N LEU A 359 -7.92 -10.33 22.26
CA LEU A 359 -6.47 -10.25 22.04
C LEU A 359 -5.91 -8.82 22.09
N GLN A 360 -6.74 -7.79 21.85
CA GLN A 360 -6.29 -6.40 21.88
C GLN A 360 -5.88 -5.91 23.27
N ASN A 361 -6.25 -6.66 24.31
CA ASN A 361 -5.87 -6.38 25.70
C ASN A 361 -4.54 -7.05 26.10
N LEU A 362 -3.93 -7.82 25.20
CA LEU A 362 -2.70 -8.57 25.44
C LEU A 362 -1.51 -7.92 24.73
N LYS A 363 -0.31 -8.25 25.21
CA LYS A 363 0.94 -8.04 24.49
C LYS A 363 1.15 -9.14 23.47
N ILE A 364 1.99 -8.89 22.47
CA ILE A 364 2.28 -9.85 21.39
C ILE A 364 2.88 -11.16 21.92
N ASP A 365 3.68 -11.09 22.99
CA ASP A 365 4.44 -12.20 23.58
C ASP A 365 3.70 -12.92 24.71
N ASP A 366 2.55 -12.40 25.15
CA ASP A 366 1.68 -13.06 26.12
C ASP A 366 1.32 -14.48 25.63
N LYS A 367 1.34 -15.45 26.55
CA LYS A 367 1.09 -16.85 26.21
C LYS A 367 -0.38 -17.20 26.41
N ILE A 368 -0.96 -17.87 25.43
CA ILE A 368 -2.34 -18.35 25.45
C ILE A 368 -2.31 -19.88 25.30
N SER A 369 -3.13 -20.56 26.11
CA SER A 369 -3.20 -22.01 26.06
C SER A 369 -3.98 -22.50 24.85
N LYS A 370 -3.60 -23.68 24.35
CA LYS A 370 -4.30 -24.38 23.28
C LYS A 370 -5.78 -24.60 23.62
N GLU A 371 -6.11 -24.91 24.87
CA GLU A 371 -7.48 -25.12 25.35
C GLU A 371 -8.30 -23.83 25.27
N THR A 372 -7.69 -22.69 25.61
CA THR A 372 -8.33 -21.37 25.49
C THR A 372 -8.66 -21.07 24.03
N PHE A 373 -7.72 -21.31 23.12
CA PHE A 373 -7.95 -21.16 21.67
C PHE A 373 -9.09 -22.06 21.17
N ILE A 374 -9.10 -23.34 21.56
CA ILE A 374 -10.13 -24.30 21.15
C ILE A 374 -11.51 -23.88 21.67
N SER A 375 -11.58 -23.52 22.95
CA SER A 375 -12.82 -23.05 23.58
C SER A 375 -13.41 -21.85 22.84
N ASN A 376 -12.57 -20.88 22.51
CA ASN A 376 -12.94 -19.70 21.74
C ASN A 376 -13.39 -20.05 20.31
N CYS A 377 -12.71 -20.97 19.62
CA CYS A 377 -13.14 -21.45 18.31
C CYS A 377 -14.54 -22.09 18.36
N HIS A 378 -14.79 -22.95 19.35
CA HIS A 378 -16.10 -23.59 19.52
C HIS A 378 -17.20 -22.58 19.82
N LYS A 379 -16.94 -21.57 20.65
CA LYS A 379 -17.88 -20.48 20.97
C LYS A 379 -18.36 -19.73 19.71
N PHE A 380 -17.50 -19.62 18.70
CA PHE A 380 -17.78 -18.94 17.43
C PHE A 380 -18.13 -19.89 16.28
N GLY A 381 -18.36 -21.18 16.56
CA GLY A 381 -18.76 -22.16 15.55
C GLY A 381 -17.66 -22.47 14.51
N LEU A 382 -16.40 -22.28 14.87
CA LEU A 382 -15.26 -22.58 13.99
C LEU A 382 -14.94 -24.06 14.06
N THR A 383 -15.37 -24.81 13.06
CA THR A 383 -15.26 -26.28 13.01
C THR A 383 -14.07 -26.75 12.19
N LYS A 384 -13.62 -25.93 11.23
CA LYS A 384 -12.52 -26.27 10.30
C LYS A 384 -11.12 -25.90 10.83
N ILE A 385 -10.86 -26.16 12.12
CA ILE A 385 -9.59 -25.81 12.80
C ILE A 385 -8.54 -26.94 12.81
N GLY A 386 -8.84 -28.09 12.20
CA GLY A 386 -8.01 -29.30 12.32
C GLY A 386 -6.56 -29.14 11.84
N SER A 387 -6.31 -28.34 10.79
CA SER A 387 -4.94 -28.02 10.35
C SER A 387 -4.20 -27.15 11.37
N ASN A 388 -4.87 -26.13 11.92
CA ASN A 388 -4.29 -25.24 12.93
C ASN A 388 -3.91 -26.01 14.21
N MET A 389 -4.75 -26.95 14.64
CA MET A 389 -4.53 -27.75 15.85
C MET A 389 -3.30 -28.66 15.79
N LYS A 390 -2.88 -29.10 14.59
CA LYS A 390 -1.71 -29.97 14.42
C LYS A 390 -0.39 -29.25 14.67
N VAL A 391 -0.35 -27.94 14.42
CA VAL A 391 0.87 -27.12 14.46
C VAL A 391 0.95 -26.30 15.75
N MET A 392 -0.16 -26.13 16.48
CA MET A 392 -0.20 -25.30 17.67
C MET A 392 0.34 -26.01 18.92
N GLU A 393 1.38 -25.41 19.51
CA GLU A 393 1.99 -25.77 20.80
C GLU A 393 1.03 -25.57 21.99
N PRO A 394 1.25 -26.25 23.13
CA PRO A 394 0.38 -26.13 24.32
C PRO A 394 0.23 -24.68 24.83
N LEU A 395 1.30 -23.89 24.78
CA LEU A 395 1.32 -22.46 25.09
C LEU A 395 1.90 -21.69 23.92
N THR A 396 1.07 -20.87 23.27
CA THR A 396 1.42 -20.16 22.04
C THR A 396 1.36 -18.64 22.27
N MET A 397 2.25 -17.87 21.65
CA MET A 397 2.24 -16.41 21.74
C MET A 397 0.95 -15.82 21.15
N ALA A 398 0.45 -14.75 21.76
CA ALA A 398 -0.82 -14.11 21.40
C ALA A 398 -0.88 -13.68 19.94
N PHE A 399 0.26 -13.23 19.36
CA PHE A 399 0.32 -12.91 17.94
C PHE A 399 0.09 -14.14 17.04
N VAL A 400 0.69 -15.29 17.37
CA VAL A 400 0.53 -16.52 16.57
C VAL A 400 -0.91 -17.01 16.70
N VAL A 401 -1.49 -16.89 17.90
CA VAL A 401 -2.90 -17.19 18.13
C VAL A 401 -3.82 -16.28 17.30
N ARG A 402 -3.50 -14.99 17.12
CA ARG A 402 -4.20 -14.10 16.18
C ARG A 402 -4.21 -14.67 14.76
N ILE A 403 -3.06 -15.15 14.27
CA ILE A 403 -2.93 -15.75 12.94
C ILE A 403 -3.77 -17.04 12.81
N HIS A 404 -3.80 -17.89 13.84
CA HIS A 404 -4.63 -19.09 13.86
C HIS A 404 -6.12 -18.77 13.85
N TYR A 405 -6.55 -17.74 14.59
CA TYR A 405 -7.92 -17.25 14.57
C TYR A 405 -8.33 -16.74 13.18
N LEU A 406 -7.53 -15.86 12.57
CA LEU A 406 -7.78 -15.35 11.22
C LEU A 406 -7.88 -16.51 10.22
N SER A 407 -7.00 -17.50 10.32
CA SER A 407 -7.03 -18.70 9.47
C SER A 407 -8.29 -19.55 9.70
N ALA A 408 -8.74 -19.68 10.96
CA ALA A 408 -9.94 -20.44 11.29
C ALA A 408 -11.21 -19.80 10.69
N TRP A 409 -11.40 -18.49 10.85
CA TRP A 409 -12.52 -17.79 10.21
C TRP A 409 -12.45 -17.83 8.68
N ARG A 410 -11.26 -17.67 8.11
CA ARG A 410 -11.06 -17.75 6.65
C ARG A 410 -11.54 -19.11 6.12
N ASN A 411 -11.12 -20.21 6.76
CA ASN A 411 -11.52 -21.55 6.37
C ASN A 411 -13.03 -21.79 6.55
N GLU A 412 -13.61 -21.25 7.61
CA GLU A 412 -15.04 -21.43 7.92
C GLU A 412 -15.93 -20.66 6.94
N PHE A 413 -15.62 -19.38 6.68
CA PHE A 413 -16.48 -18.45 5.94
C PHE A 413 -16.46 -18.67 4.42
N PHE A 414 -15.27 -18.80 3.83
CA PHE A 414 -15.12 -18.89 2.39
C PHE A 414 -15.29 -20.33 1.88
N ASP A 415 -15.81 -20.42 0.67
CA ASP A 415 -15.98 -21.65 -0.08
C ASP A 415 -15.38 -21.53 -1.49
N PHE A 416 -15.53 -22.56 -2.30
CA PHE A 416 -14.97 -22.63 -3.65
C PHE A 416 -15.42 -21.50 -4.58
N GLN A 417 -16.56 -20.85 -4.31
CA GLN A 417 -17.07 -19.74 -5.12
C GLN A 417 -16.40 -18.41 -4.78
N THR A 418 -15.64 -18.35 -3.69
CA THR A 418 -15.02 -17.14 -3.14
C THR A 418 -13.51 -17.31 -2.95
N LEU A 419 -12.91 -18.20 -3.75
CA LEU A 419 -11.50 -18.59 -3.63
C LEU A 419 -10.55 -17.40 -3.84
N GLU A 420 -10.93 -16.44 -4.67
CA GLU A 420 -10.19 -15.19 -4.88
C GLU A 420 -10.03 -14.37 -3.60
N LEU A 421 -11.12 -14.24 -2.83
CA LEU A 421 -11.11 -13.55 -1.54
C LEU A 421 -10.36 -14.37 -0.49
N TYR A 422 -10.53 -15.70 -0.51
CA TYR A 422 -9.78 -16.59 0.37
C TYR A 422 -8.26 -16.39 0.23
N HIS A 423 -7.75 -16.34 -1.00
CA HIS A 423 -6.32 -16.14 -1.26
C HIS A 423 -5.85 -14.74 -0.85
N MET A 424 -6.63 -13.70 -1.13
CA MET A 424 -6.30 -12.34 -0.70
C MET A 424 -6.19 -12.21 0.82
N ILE A 425 -7.10 -12.85 1.57
CA ILE A 425 -7.04 -12.89 3.03
C ILE A 425 -5.83 -13.70 3.51
N LEU A 426 -5.50 -14.81 2.84
CA LEU A 426 -4.30 -15.58 3.14
C LEU A 426 -3.03 -14.73 2.96
N ASP A 427 -2.90 -14.02 1.84
CA ASP A 427 -1.72 -13.19 1.55
C ASP A 427 -1.56 -12.06 2.58
N GLU A 428 -2.64 -11.39 2.97
CA GLU A 428 -2.61 -10.33 4.02
C GLU A 428 -2.36 -10.89 5.43
N THR A 429 -2.74 -12.14 5.69
CA THR A 429 -2.40 -12.86 6.93
C THR A 429 -0.92 -13.24 6.94
N GLU A 430 -0.40 -13.75 5.82
CA GLU A 430 1.03 -14.08 5.64
C GLU A 430 1.90 -12.82 5.77
N PHE A 431 1.47 -11.68 5.20
CA PHE A 431 2.14 -10.37 5.35
C PHE A 431 2.36 -10.00 6.82
N ARG A 432 1.34 -10.13 7.66
CA ARG A 432 1.45 -9.85 9.11
C ARG A 432 2.38 -10.81 9.83
N SER A 433 2.39 -12.08 9.45
CA SER A 433 3.25 -13.08 10.09
C SER A 433 4.72 -12.91 9.70
N PHE A 434 5.00 -12.70 8.42
CA PHE A 434 6.37 -12.58 7.90
C PHE A 434 7.06 -11.33 8.41
N SER A 435 6.36 -10.18 8.42
CA SER A 435 6.97 -8.96 8.93
C SER A 435 7.31 -9.06 10.42
N LEU A 436 6.64 -9.94 11.17
CA LEU A 436 6.94 -10.19 12.57
C LEU A 436 8.14 -11.13 12.78
N SER A 437 8.29 -12.19 11.99
CA SER A 437 9.47 -13.07 12.09
C SER A 437 10.77 -12.31 11.80
N GLN A 438 10.74 -11.41 10.82
CA GLN A 438 11.84 -10.47 10.55
C GLN A 438 12.11 -9.50 11.71
N THR A 439 11.08 -9.05 12.42
CA THR A 439 11.24 -8.10 13.54
C THR A 439 11.77 -8.77 14.81
N LEU A 440 11.49 -10.07 14.98
CA LEU A 440 11.84 -10.83 16.19
C LEU A 440 13.09 -11.72 16.03
N ASP A 441 13.81 -11.66 14.89
CA ASP A 441 14.93 -12.56 14.55
C ASP A 441 14.59 -14.05 14.80
N LEU A 442 13.37 -14.47 14.43
CA LEU A 442 12.95 -15.87 14.55
C LEU A 442 13.36 -16.64 13.28
N ASP A 443 14.27 -17.60 13.42
CA ASP A 443 14.80 -18.43 12.33
C ASP A 443 13.76 -19.33 11.65
N ASP A 444 12.61 -19.57 12.29
CA ASP A 444 11.54 -20.46 11.81
C ASP A 444 10.30 -19.67 11.37
N GLU A 445 10.05 -19.59 10.06
CA GLU A 445 8.79 -19.12 9.50
C GLU A 445 7.68 -20.18 9.68
N PRO A 446 6.56 -19.88 10.35
CA PRO A 446 5.42 -20.79 10.34
C PRO A 446 4.80 -20.83 8.93
N SER A 447 4.90 -21.98 8.26
CA SER A 447 4.25 -22.23 6.96
C SER A 447 2.75 -22.45 7.15
N PHE A 448 1.92 -21.51 6.70
CA PHE A 448 0.45 -21.59 6.79
C PHE A 448 -0.24 -22.19 5.57
N ARG A 449 0.51 -22.62 4.55
CA ARG A 449 -0.04 -23.32 3.38
C ARG A 449 -0.23 -24.80 3.71
N ALA A 450 -1.44 -25.30 3.46
CA ALA A 450 -1.77 -26.72 3.66
C ALA A 450 -1.00 -27.67 2.73
N ASP A 451 -0.41 -27.12 1.66
CA ASP A 451 0.41 -27.86 0.72
C ASP A 451 1.87 -27.49 0.97
N GLY A 452 2.64 -28.42 1.55
CA GLY A 452 4.05 -28.29 1.91
C GLY A 452 5.02 -28.10 0.74
N ASN A 453 4.59 -27.52 -0.37
CA ASN A 453 5.47 -27.15 -1.47
C ASN A 453 5.94 -25.70 -1.29
N SER A 454 7.06 -25.55 -0.59
CA SER A 454 7.89 -24.37 -0.74
C SER A 454 8.40 -24.34 -2.18
N PHE A 455 7.78 -23.53 -3.04
CA PHE A 455 8.43 -23.13 -4.28
C PHE A 455 9.54 -22.14 -3.91
N ARG A 456 10.74 -22.69 -3.64
CA ARG A 456 11.98 -21.93 -3.78
C ARG A 456 12.18 -21.64 -5.26
N ILE A 457 11.90 -20.40 -5.67
CA ILE A 457 12.46 -19.76 -6.87
C ILE A 457 12.90 -18.34 -6.46
#